data_AF-A0A937KSB7-F1
#
_entry.id   AF-A0A937KSB7-F1
#
_cell.length_a   1.000
_cell.length_b   1.000
_cell.length_c   1.000
_cell.angle_alpha   90.00
_cell.angle_beta   90.00
_cell.angle_gamma   90.00
#
_symmetry.space_group_name_H-M   'P 1'
#
loop_
_entity.id
_entity.type
_entity.pdbx_description
1 polymer ?
#
loop_
_entity_poly.entity_id
_entity_poly.type
_entity_poly.pdbx_seq_one_letter_code
_entity_poly.pdbx_strand_id
1 'polypeptide(L)'
;MKTRKNNPFKVPRGYFDTLEENLVQKTKANHNAYGLQTPKGYFDRLEKEILYKTQKKDKKVDRNIRRILVTSVSIAASFLFFFTVSSPSETLIIENTEQAFDDYIETYYLEEFNSYELLTLLEEGEIETSLTYNSKP
;
A
#
# COMPACT_ATOMS: atom_id res chain seq x y z
N MET A 1 -62.31 -38.46 -37.25
CA MET A 1 -60.95 -39.01 -37.02
C MET A 1 -60.93 -40.46 -37.49
N LYS A 2 -60.22 -40.80 -38.58
CA LYS A 2 -60.15 -42.18 -39.11
C LYS A 2 -59.22 -43.01 -38.24
N THR A 3 -59.73 -44.03 -37.55
CA THR A 3 -58.90 -45.00 -36.81
C THR A 3 -58.29 -45.98 -37.80
N ARG A 4 -56.95 -46.06 -37.88
CA ARG A 4 -56.28 -47.07 -38.71
C ARG A 4 -56.44 -48.43 -38.03
N LYS A 5 -57.14 -49.36 -38.69
CA LYS A 5 -57.45 -50.71 -38.16
C LYS A 5 -56.25 -51.66 -38.07
N ASN A 6 -55.11 -51.32 -38.68
CA ASN A 6 -53.95 -52.19 -38.73
C ASN A 6 -52.93 -51.71 -37.70
N ASN A 7 -52.97 -52.27 -36.49
CA ASN A 7 -51.95 -52.05 -35.47
C ASN A 7 -50.69 -52.88 -35.84
N PRO A 8 -49.55 -52.26 -36.19
CA PRO A 8 -48.31 -52.98 -36.51
C PRO A 8 -47.61 -53.55 -35.27
N PHE A 9 -48.03 -53.15 -34.06
CA PHE A 9 -47.41 -53.59 -32.82
C PHE A 9 -48.04 -54.91 -32.33
N LYS A 10 -47.20 -55.94 -32.20
CA LYS A 10 -47.56 -57.21 -31.59
C LYS A 10 -46.81 -57.35 -30.27
N VAL A 11 -47.52 -57.71 -29.20
CA VAL A 11 -46.90 -58.05 -27.92
C VAL A 11 -46.66 -59.56 -27.84
N PRO A 12 -45.62 -60.01 -27.12
CA PRO A 12 -45.43 -61.42 -26.82
C PRO A 12 -46.64 -62.03 -26.08
N ARG A 13 -46.84 -63.34 -26.26
CA ARG A 13 -47.84 -64.08 -25.47
C ARG A 13 -47.48 -64.01 -23.99
N GLY A 14 -48.45 -63.66 -23.15
CA GLY A 14 -48.29 -63.54 -21.71
C GLY A 14 -47.52 -62.31 -21.22
N TYR A 15 -47.29 -61.30 -22.08
CA TYR A 15 -46.60 -60.07 -21.70
C TYR A 15 -47.27 -59.37 -20.51
N PHE A 16 -48.60 -59.22 -20.56
CA PHE A 16 -49.35 -58.53 -19.50
C PHE A 16 -49.57 -59.38 -18.26
N ASP A 17 -49.52 -60.71 -18.38
CA ASP A 17 -49.71 -61.66 -17.26
C ASP A 17 -48.62 -61.52 -16.20
N THR A 18 -47.40 -61.14 -16.61
CA THR A 18 -46.24 -60.97 -15.72
C THR A 18 -45.83 -59.51 -15.54
N LEU A 19 -46.52 -58.57 -16.19
CA LEU A 19 -46.13 -57.16 -16.21
C LEU A 19 -46.19 -56.54 -14.80
N GLU A 20 -47.28 -56.81 -14.08
CA GLU A 20 -47.51 -56.29 -12.73
C GLU A 20 -46.43 -56.78 -11.76
N GLU A 21 -46.18 -58.09 -11.74
CA GLU A 21 -45.17 -58.71 -10.89
C GLU A 21 -43.77 -58.15 -11.17
N ASN A 22 -43.40 -58.02 -12.45
CA ASN A 22 -42.14 -57.43 -12.87
C ASN A 22 -41.98 -55.97 -12.43
N LEU A 23 -43.05 -55.17 -12.48
CA LEU A 23 -43.04 -53.77 -12.06
C LEU A 23 -42.84 -53.65 -10.55
N VAL A 24 -43.56 -54.45 -9.77
CA VAL A 24 -43.42 -54.52 -8.31
C VAL A 24 -42.03 -55.03 -7.91
N GLN A 25 -41.49 -56.02 -8.63
CA GLN A 25 -40.15 -56.54 -8.37
C GLN A 25 -39.07 -55.49 -8.68
N LYS A 26 -39.20 -54.72 -9.76
CA LYS A 26 -38.26 -53.63 -10.11
C LYS A 26 -38.28 -52.47 -9.11
N THR A 27 -39.46 -52.12 -8.59
CA THR A 27 -39.58 -51.09 -7.54
C THR A 27 -39.01 -51.59 -6.21
N LYS A 28 -39.22 -52.87 -5.87
CA LYS A 28 -38.59 -53.52 -4.70
C LYS A 28 -37.08 -53.76 -4.87
N ALA A 29 -36.54 -53.89 -6.08
CA ALA A 29 -35.10 -54.01 -6.28
C ALA A 29 -34.36 -52.65 -6.10
N ASN A 30 -35.07 -51.53 -6.26
CA ASN A 30 -34.58 -50.17 -6.04
C ASN A 30 -34.55 -49.72 -4.56
N HIS A 31 -34.64 -50.64 -3.59
CA HIS A 31 -34.32 -50.33 -2.18
C HIS A 31 -32.84 -50.04 -1.93
N ASN A 32 -32.01 -50.31 -2.93
CA ASN A 32 -30.65 -49.82 -3.01
C ASN A 32 -30.68 -48.29 -3.20
N ALA A 33 -30.94 -47.59 -2.10
CA ALA A 33 -31.07 -46.15 -1.98
C ALA A 33 -29.75 -45.39 -2.29
N TYR A 34 -28.88 -45.94 -3.13
CA TYR A 34 -27.63 -45.30 -3.59
C TYR A 34 -27.88 -43.91 -4.17
N GLY A 35 -29.08 -43.62 -4.70
CA GLY A 35 -29.47 -42.29 -5.18
C GLY A 35 -30.09 -41.35 -4.14
N LEU A 36 -30.45 -41.84 -2.95
CA LEU A 36 -31.07 -41.07 -1.87
C LEU A 36 -30.21 -41.02 -0.59
N GLN A 37 -29.08 -41.73 -0.57
CA GLN A 37 -28.14 -41.72 0.55
C GLN A 37 -27.20 -40.52 0.41
N THR A 38 -27.16 -39.69 1.45
CA THR A 38 -26.17 -38.62 1.54
C THR A 38 -24.79 -39.19 1.86
N PRO A 39 -23.69 -38.59 1.35
CA PRO A 39 -22.33 -38.97 1.73
C PRO A 39 -22.12 -38.96 3.24
N LYS A 40 -21.23 -39.85 3.73
CA LYS A 40 -20.89 -39.93 5.16
C LYS A 40 -20.37 -38.57 5.66
N GLY A 41 -21.03 -38.03 6.70
CA GLY A 41 -20.67 -36.76 7.31
C GLY A 41 -21.01 -35.51 6.49
N TYR A 42 -21.91 -35.61 5.50
CA TYR A 42 -22.37 -34.46 4.72
C TYR A 42 -22.93 -33.34 5.62
N PHE A 43 -23.86 -33.68 6.52
CA PHE A 43 -24.51 -32.70 7.39
C PHE A 43 -23.55 -32.13 8.44
N ASP A 44 -22.62 -32.93 8.98
CA ASP A 44 -21.59 -32.45 9.92
C ASP A 44 -20.66 -31.40 9.29
N ARG A 45 -20.34 -31.57 8.00
CA ARG A 45 -19.54 -30.60 7.23
C ARG A 45 -20.34 -29.37 6.87
N LEU A 46 -21.56 -29.57 6.38
CA LEU A 46 -22.46 -28.50 5.99
C LEU A 46 -22.74 -27.54 7.15
N GLU A 47 -23.00 -28.07 8.35
CA GLU A 47 -23.23 -27.27 9.55
C GLU A 47 -22.04 -26.37 9.87
N LYS A 48 -20.82 -26.93 9.88
CA LYS A 48 -19.59 -26.16 10.14
C LYS A 48 -19.37 -25.07 9.10
N GLU A 49 -19.66 -25.36 7.83
CA GLU A 49 -19.50 -24.41 6.74
C GLU A 49 -20.50 -23.27 6.82
N ILE A 50 -21.76 -23.57 7.16
CA ILE A 50 -22.80 -22.57 7.42
C ILE A 50 -22.38 -21.67 8.58
N LEU A 51 -21.98 -22.24 9.72
CA LEU A 51 -21.53 -21.45 10.87
C LEU A 51 -20.32 -20.58 10.55
N TYR A 52 -19.33 -21.11 9.82
CA TYR A 52 -18.16 -20.35 9.40
C TYR A 52 -18.52 -19.15 8.51
N LYS A 53 -19.46 -19.33 7.57
CA LYS A 53 -19.86 -18.28 6.61
C LYS A 53 -20.82 -17.26 7.22
N THR A 54 -21.64 -17.64 8.19
CA THR A 54 -22.69 -16.79 8.77
C THR A 54 -22.24 -16.08 10.04
N GLN A 55 -21.38 -16.69 10.85
CA GLN A 55 -20.77 -16.02 11.99
C GLN A 55 -19.68 -15.10 11.46
N LYS A 56 -20.02 -13.82 11.28
CA LYS A 56 -18.99 -12.76 11.19
C LYS A 56 -18.19 -12.85 12.48
N LYS A 57 -16.97 -13.40 12.41
CA LYS A 57 -15.95 -13.11 13.41
C LYS A 57 -15.73 -11.60 13.34
N ASP A 58 -16.40 -10.87 14.22
CA ASP A 58 -16.07 -9.48 14.49
C ASP A 58 -14.58 -9.48 14.79
N LYS A 59 -13.78 -9.01 13.82
CA LYS A 59 -12.38 -8.70 14.06
C LYS A 59 -12.43 -7.53 15.03
N LYS A 60 -12.55 -7.82 16.32
CA LYS A 60 -12.31 -6.88 17.39
C LYS A 60 -10.84 -6.52 17.27
N VAL A 61 -10.54 -5.50 16.47
CA VAL A 61 -9.29 -4.78 16.59
C VAL A 61 -9.33 -4.26 18.02
N ASP A 62 -8.49 -4.82 18.88
CA ASP A 62 -8.43 -4.41 20.26
C ASP A 62 -8.21 -2.91 20.29
N ARG A 63 -9.24 -2.16 20.73
CA ARG A 63 -9.26 -0.70 20.78
C ARG A 63 -8.03 -0.13 21.50
N ASN A 64 -7.45 -0.94 22.39
CA ASN A 64 -6.26 -0.65 23.16
C ASN A 64 -5.00 -0.60 22.27
N ILE A 65 -4.86 -1.46 21.26
CA ILE A 65 -3.72 -1.45 20.32
C ILE A 65 -3.72 -0.16 19.49
N ARG A 66 -4.89 0.24 18.96
CA ARG A 66 -5.02 1.51 18.23
C ARG A 66 -4.67 2.71 19.11
N ARG A 67 -5.06 2.70 20.39
CA ARG A 67 -4.70 3.76 21.35
C ARG A 67 -3.20 3.79 21.62
N ILE A 68 -2.58 2.64 21.87
CA ILE A 68 -1.13 2.52 22.13
C ILE A 68 -0.32 3.03 20.93
N LEU A 69 -0.72 2.66 19.71
CA LEU A 69 -0.08 3.11 18.47
C LEU A 69 -0.21 4.64 18.26
N VAL A 70 -1.35 5.24 18.60
CA VAL A 70 -1.53 6.69 18.48
C VAL A 70 -0.73 7.44 19.56
N THR A 71 -0.66 6.90 20.78
CA THR A 71 0.10 7.54 21.87
C THR A 71 1.60 7.48 21.68
N SER A 72 2.15 6.40 21.11
CA SER A 72 3.60 6.28 20.89
C SER A 72 4.13 7.28 19.86
N VAL A 73 3.34 7.58 18.81
CA VAL A 73 3.70 8.58 17.79
C VAL A 73 3.85 9.97 18.40
N SER A 74 2.96 10.36 19.31
CA SER A 74 3.02 11.67 19.96
C SER A 74 4.28 11.81 20.83
N ILE A 75 4.67 10.75 21.56
CA ILE A 75 5.86 10.76 22.40
C ILE A 75 7.13 10.89 21.54
N ALA A 76 7.24 10.12 20.45
CA ALA A 76 8.37 10.19 19.54
C ALA A 76 8.50 11.56 18.85
N ALA A 77 7.38 12.16 18.44
CA ALA A 77 7.36 13.51 17.85
C ALA A 77 7.84 14.58 18.83
N SER A 78 7.47 14.49 20.11
CA SER A 78 7.98 15.39 21.15
C SER A 78 9.49 15.29 21.32
N PHE A 79 10.06 14.09 21.26
CA PHE A 79 11.52 13.91 21.30
C PHE A 79 12.21 14.47 20.05
N LEU A 80 11.65 14.26 18.85
CA LEU A 80 12.18 14.84 17.63
C LEU A 80 12.13 16.38 17.67
N PHE A 81 11.01 16.97 18.09
CA PHE A 81 10.85 18.41 18.20
C PHE A 81 11.79 19.01 19.26
N PHE A 82 11.93 18.33 20.41
CA PHE A 82 12.89 18.74 21.43
C PHE A 82 14.33 18.65 20.89
N PHE A 83 14.67 17.61 20.15
CA PHE A 83 15.99 17.47 19.52
C PHE A 83 16.22 18.55 18.44
N THR A 84 15.21 18.91 17.65
CA THR A 84 15.32 19.97 16.63
C THR A 84 15.46 21.36 17.24
N VAL A 85 14.79 21.63 18.37
CA VAL A 85 14.84 22.94 19.05
C VAL A 85 16.08 23.05 19.92
N SER A 86 16.49 21.96 20.57
CA SER A 86 17.60 21.96 21.54
C SER A 86 18.95 21.64 20.90
N SER A 87 18.99 21.15 19.66
CA SER A 87 20.25 21.08 18.90
C SER A 87 20.47 22.44 18.26
N PRO A 88 21.53 23.19 18.64
CA PRO A 88 22.03 24.24 17.78
C PRO A 88 22.55 23.53 16.53
N SER A 89 21.74 23.45 15.48
CA SER A 89 22.28 23.19 14.16
C SER A 89 23.26 24.32 13.91
N GLU A 90 24.56 24.01 13.87
CA GLU A 90 25.48 24.83 13.11
C GLU A 90 24.79 25.02 11.75
N THR A 91 24.36 26.24 11.49
CA THR A 91 24.13 26.64 10.12
C THR A 91 25.45 26.31 9.43
N LEU A 92 25.42 25.40 8.47
CA LEU A 92 26.50 25.24 7.48
C LEU A 92 26.55 26.53 6.66
N ILE A 93 27.05 27.58 7.31
CA ILE A 93 27.61 28.79 6.72
C ILE A 93 29.00 28.84 7.35
N ILE A 94 29.86 27.92 6.92
CA ILE A 94 31.30 28.15 6.94
C ILE A 94 31.64 28.62 5.52
N GLU A 95 31.12 29.77 5.16
CA GLU A 95 31.83 30.63 4.22
C GLU A 95 32.22 31.83 5.07
N ASN A 96 33.54 31.95 5.25
CA ASN A 96 34.18 32.76 6.27
C ASN A 96 33.49 34.13 6.39
N THR A 97 32.93 34.45 7.55
CA THR A 97 32.27 35.75 7.80
C THR A 97 33.17 36.93 7.47
N GLU A 98 34.49 36.76 7.65
CA GLU A 98 35.51 37.71 7.21
C GLU A 98 35.50 37.87 5.68
N GLN A 99 35.51 36.77 4.92
CA GLN A 99 35.50 36.81 3.45
C GLN A 99 34.20 37.39 2.89
N ALA A 100 33.04 37.10 3.50
CA ALA A 100 31.76 37.68 3.10
C ALA A 100 31.67 39.17 3.44
N PHE A 101 32.30 39.60 4.53
CA PHE A 101 32.39 41.00 4.90
C PHE A 101 33.34 41.76 3.96
N ASP A 102 34.50 41.18 3.66
CA ASP A 102 35.47 41.75 2.73
C ASP A 102 34.87 41.90 1.32
N ASP A 103 34.19 40.87 0.81
CA ASP A 103 33.52 40.89 -0.51
C ASP A 103 32.39 41.92 -0.58
N TYR A 104 31.64 42.10 0.51
CA TYR A 104 30.61 43.13 0.63
C TYR A 104 31.21 44.54 0.57
N ILE A 105 32.31 44.77 1.30
CA ILE A 105 32.99 46.06 1.34
C ILE A 105 33.68 46.37 0.00
N GLU A 106 34.31 45.37 -0.63
CA GLU A 106 34.91 45.49 -1.96
C GLU A 106 33.86 45.87 -3.01
N THR A 107 32.73 45.17 -3.02
CA THR A 107 31.63 45.46 -3.95
C THR A 107 31.10 46.89 -3.74
N TYR A 108 30.86 47.31 -2.49
CA TYR A 108 30.42 48.66 -2.18
C TYR A 108 31.39 49.74 -2.68
N TYR A 109 32.69 49.53 -2.51
CA TYR A 109 33.69 50.49 -2.99
C TYR A 109 33.78 50.54 -4.52
N LEU A 110 33.66 49.40 -5.20
CA LEU A 110 33.75 49.32 -6.66
C LEU A 110 32.49 49.85 -7.38
N GLU A 111 31.31 49.75 -6.76
CA GLU A 111 30.07 50.22 -7.38
C GLU A 111 29.80 51.71 -7.15
N GLU A 112 30.17 52.25 -5.98
CA GLU A 112 29.80 53.60 -5.58
C GLU A 112 30.87 54.66 -5.86
N PHE A 113 32.16 54.28 -5.91
CA PHE A 113 33.26 55.22 -6.13
C PHE A 113 33.93 55.04 -7.50
N ASN A 114 34.35 56.16 -8.11
CA ASN A 114 35.22 56.09 -9.29
C ASN A 114 36.69 55.86 -8.90
N SER A 115 37.51 55.45 -9.87
CA SER A 115 38.91 55.07 -9.62
C SER A 115 39.77 56.19 -9.02
N TYR A 116 39.45 57.46 -9.29
CA TYR A 116 40.19 58.60 -8.74
C TYR A 116 39.82 58.88 -7.28
N GLU A 117 38.54 58.73 -6.94
CA GLU A 117 38.04 58.87 -5.56
C GLU A 117 38.57 57.75 -4.66
N LEU A 118 38.58 56.51 -5.16
CA LEU A 118 39.14 55.36 -4.44
C LEU A 118 40.63 55.55 -4.13
N LEU A 119 41.39 56.12 -5.07
CA LEU A 119 42.80 56.47 -4.89
C LEU A 119 43.03 57.56 -3.84
N THR A 120 42.03 58.42 -3.62
CA THR A 120 42.10 59.51 -2.64
C THR A 120 41.78 59.00 -1.23
N LEU A 121 41.07 57.88 -1.12
CA LEU A 121 40.75 57.21 0.14
C LEU A 121 41.86 56.24 0.59
N LEU A 122 42.75 55.84 -0.32
CA LEU A 122 43.89 54.99 -0.01
C LEU A 122 44.95 55.78 0.76
N GLU A 123 45.43 55.25 1.89
CA GLU A 123 46.46 55.90 2.69
C GLU A 123 47.79 55.97 1.89
N GLU A 124 48.48 57.12 1.95
CA GLU A 124 49.61 57.43 1.06
C GLU A 124 50.78 56.41 1.15
N GLY A 125 50.87 55.64 2.25
CA GLY A 125 51.84 54.56 2.42
C GLY A 125 51.53 53.25 1.66
N GLU A 126 50.28 53.03 1.22
CA GLU A 126 49.89 51.83 0.45
C GLU A 126 49.97 52.03 -1.07
N ILE A 127 50.10 53.28 -1.52
CA ILE A 127 50.24 53.62 -2.95
C ILE A 127 51.60 53.15 -3.49
N GLU A 128 52.67 53.26 -2.69
CA GLU A 128 54.05 52.94 -3.14
C GLU A 128 54.27 51.44 -3.43
N THR A 129 53.53 50.54 -2.76
CA THR A 129 53.70 49.09 -2.92
C THR A 129 53.01 48.53 -4.18
N SER A 130 51.92 49.17 -4.63
CA SER A 130 51.16 48.72 -5.80
C SER A 130 51.76 49.16 -7.15
N LEU A 131 52.62 50.19 -7.15
CA LEU A 131 53.22 50.77 -8.36
C LEU A 131 54.55 50.14 -8.80
N THR A 132 55.12 49.21 -8.03
CA THR A 132 56.27 48.42 -8.49
C THR A 132 55.80 47.35 -9.48
N TYR A 133 55.60 47.75 -10.75
CA TYR A 133 55.44 46.80 -11.85
C TYR A 133 56.77 46.07 -12.07
N ASN A 134 56.86 44.83 -11.60
CA ASN A 134 57.99 43.96 -11.88
C ASN A 134 57.88 43.44 -13.31
N SER A 135 58.41 44.20 -14.28
CA SER A 135 58.56 43.74 -15.65
C SER A 135 59.67 42.69 -15.70
N LYS A 136 59.31 41.41 -15.61
CA LYS A 136 60.18 40.33 -16.07
C LYS A 136 59.34 39.37 -16.92
N PRO A 137 59.84 38.96 -18.11
CA PRO A 137 59.06 38.19 -19.08
C PRO A 137 58.59 36.84 -18.54
#